data_AF-A0A3C2E786-F1
#
_entry.id   AF-A0A3C2E786-F1
#
_cell.length_a   1.000
_cell.length_b   1.000
_cell.length_c   1.000
_cell.angle_alpha   90.00
_cell.angle_beta   90.00
_cell.angle_gamma   90.00
#
_symmetry.space_group_name_H-M   'P 1'
#
loop_
_entity.id
_entity.type
_entity.pdbx_description
1 polymer ?
#
loop_
_entity_poly.entity_id
_entity_poly.type
_entity_poly.pdbx_seq_one_letter_code
_entity_poly.pdbx_strand_id
1 'polypeptide(L)'
;MRTFLISVSAAALLAACGQSDPGDSAPARDNAAPTQETQAPETITDEARAEETARLNAFFEEVFQRELALSPQGQTYLGMVDDNEAYGRWDDVSDAAFDDGQARTREYLDRLHSEFDFDRLTDEAQVSYRFFEFVQENNLDQGAFRDQTYIFTQF
;
A
#
# COMPACT_ATOMS: atom_id res chain seq x y z
N MET A 1 36.42 25.01 -2.58
CA MET A 1 36.48 25.62 -3.92
C MET A 1 37.80 25.24 -4.60
N ARG A 2 37.77 24.26 -5.51
CA ARG A 2 38.69 24.21 -6.65
C ARG A 2 38.06 23.34 -7.73
N THR A 3 37.60 24.04 -8.76
CA THR A 3 37.04 23.56 -10.01
C THR A 3 38.12 22.92 -10.88
N PHE A 4 37.78 21.84 -11.57
CA PHE A 4 38.36 21.52 -12.87
C PHE A 4 37.21 21.20 -13.83
N LEU A 5 37.04 22.09 -14.79
CA LEU A 5 36.24 21.99 -16.01
C LEU A 5 37.08 21.32 -17.10
N ILE A 6 36.37 20.79 -18.11
CA ILE A 6 36.69 20.58 -19.55
C ILE A 6 36.06 19.22 -19.93
N SER A 7 34.85 19.11 -20.49
CA SER A 7 34.22 19.70 -21.70
C SER A 7 34.56 18.97 -23.01
N VAL A 8 33.62 19.10 -23.95
CA VAL A 8 33.67 18.83 -25.42
C VAL A 8 33.12 17.45 -25.85
N SER A 9 31.82 17.34 -26.19
CA SER A 9 31.10 17.76 -27.43
C SER A 9 31.19 16.74 -28.58
N ALA A 10 30.04 16.37 -29.16
CA ALA A 10 29.62 16.82 -30.50
C ALA A 10 28.37 16.07 -30.99
N ALA A 11 27.38 16.84 -31.43
CA ALA A 11 26.19 16.43 -32.16
C ALA A 11 26.44 16.47 -33.69
N ALA A 12 25.71 15.65 -34.45
CA ALA A 12 25.23 15.88 -35.84
C ALA A 12 24.68 14.54 -36.39
N LEU A 13 23.37 14.39 -36.65
CA LEU A 13 22.60 14.81 -37.84
C LEU A 13 22.78 13.91 -39.09
N LEU A 14 21.63 13.62 -39.73
CA LEU A 14 21.34 13.25 -41.13
C LEU A 14 20.54 11.94 -41.22
N ALA A 15 19.22 11.98 -41.38
CA ALA A 15 18.53 12.22 -42.67
C ALA A 15 18.93 11.17 -43.73
N ALA A 16 18.21 10.03 -43.72
CA ALA A 16 18.18 9.12 -44.86
C ALA A 16 16.88 9.38 -45.64
N CYS A 17 17.04 9.97 -46.82
CA CYS A 17 16.01 10.08 -47.86
C CYS A 17 16.18 8.96 -48.90
N GLY A 18 15.07 8.55 -49.50
CA GLY A 18 14.98 7.99 -50.88
C GLY A 18 14.37 6.58 -50.96
N GLN A 19 13.45 6.25 -51.88
CA GLN A 19 12.85 6.95 -53.03
C GLN A 19 11.72 6.06 -53.67
N SER A 20 10.77 6.69 -54.39
CA SER A 20 9.92 6.19 -55.53
C SER A 20 8.91 5.05 -55.29
N ASP A 21 7.66 5.05 -55.77
CA ASP A 21 7.15 5.44 -57.11
C ASP A 21 5.64 5.86 -57.12
N PRO A 22 5.13 6.42 -58.24
CA PRO A 22 3.79 6.98 -58.39
C PRO A 22 2.77 6.02 -59.02
N GLY A 23 1.49 6.26 -58.72
CA GLY A 23 0.35 5.84 -59.53
C GLY A 23 -0.25 4.48 -59.16
N ASP A 24 -1.43 4.49 -58.55
CA ASP A 24 -2.62 4.05 -59.29
C ASP A 24 -3.90 4.57 -58.63
N SER A 25 -4.91 4.78 -59.46
CA SER A 25 -6.20 5.33 -59.07
C SER A 25 -7.23 4.21 -58.89
N ALA A 26 -8.10 4.39 -57.89
CA ALA A 26 -9.44 3.78 -57.71
C ALA A 26 -9.55 2.42 -56.98
N PRO A 27 -10.74 2.07 -56.43
CA PRO A 27 -11.86 2.91 -55.98
C PRO A 27 -12.09 2.79 -54.45
N ALA A 28 -12.89 3.71 -53.92
CA ALA A 28 -13.41 3.66 -52.56
C ALA A 28 -14.11 2.32 -52.30
N ARG A 29 -13.64 1.61 -51.26
CA ARG A 29 -14.39 0.55 -50.60
C ARG A 29 -14.91 1.13 -49.30
N ASP A 30 -16.18 1.49 -49.29
CA ASP A 30 -16.95 1.66 -48.06
C ASP A 30 -17.04 0.29 -47.37
N ASN A 31 -16.07 0.03 -46.49
CA ASN A 31 -16.25 -0.92 -45.41
C ASN A 31 -16.48 -0.10 -44.15
N ALA A 32 -17.76 0.18 -43.87
CA ALA A 32 -18.21 0.55 -42.55
C ALA A 32 -17.97 -0.64 -41.61
N ALA A 33 -16.77 -0.69 -41.04
CA ALA A 33 -16.50 -1.51 -39.87
C ALA A 33 -17.37 -0.97 -38.72
N PRO A 34 -17.94 -1.82 -37.86
CA PRO A 34 -18.61 -1.35 -36.67
C PRO A 34 -17.55 -0.63 -35.84
N THR A 35 -17.80 0.66 -35.57
CA THR A 35 -17.09 1.41 -34.54
C THR A 35 -17.41 0.70 -33.22
N GLN A 36 -16.59 -0.28 -32.85
CA GLN A 36 -16.50 -0.69 -31.47
C GLN A 36 -15.98 0.55 -30.74
N GLU A 37 -16.85 1.13 -29.92
CA GLU A 37 -16.45 2.00 -28.83
C GLU A 37 -15.45 1.22 -27.99
N THR A 38 -14.17 1.38 -28.31
CA THR A 38 -13.09 1.17 -27.37
C THR A 38 -13.39 2.12 -26.22
N GLN A 39 -14.02 1.60 -25.16
CA GLN A 39 -14.04 2.26 -23.87
C GLN A 39 -12.58 2.59 -23.55
N ALA A 40 -12.26 3.87 -23.60
CA ALA A 40 -11.00 4.38 -23.10
C ALA A 40 -10.88 3.88 -21.65
N PRO A 41 -9.68 3.44 -21.21
CA PRO A 41 -9.50 3.04 -19.82
C PRO A 41 -9.97 4.20 -18.94
N GLU A 42 -10.92 3.93 -18.05
CA GLU A 42 -11.39 4.90 -17.07
C GLU A 42 -10.16 5.34 -16.25
N THR A 43 -9.66 6.53 -16.54
CA THR A 43 -8.59 7.13 -15.76
C THR A 43 -9.15 7.44 -14.38
N ILE A 44 -8.62 6.78 -13.37
CA ILE A 44 -9.02 7.01 -11.98
C ILE A 44 -8.69 8.46 -11.61
N THR A 45 -9.71 9.18 -11.15
CA THR A 45 -9.60 10.59 -10.77
C THR A 45 -8.86 10.71 -9.44
N ASP A 46 -8.21 11.85 -9.22
CA ASP A 46 -7.53 12.11 -7.95
C ASP A 46 -8.51 12.16 -6.77
N GLU A 47 -9.76 12.59 -7.01
CA GLU A 47 -10.85 12.53 -6.03
C GLU A 47 -11.17 11.08 -5.64
N ALA A 48 -11.31 10.18 -6.62
CA ALA A 48 -11.56 8.76 -6.35
C ALA A 48 -10.40 8.10 -5.58
N ARG A 49 -9.14 8.55 -5.82
CA ARG A 49 -8.00 8.08 -5.04
C ARG A 49 -8.02 8.58 -3.61
N ALA A 50 -8.37 9.85 -3.41
CA ALA A 50 -8.47 10.43 -2.08
C ALA A 50 -9.57 9.75 -1.24
N GLU A 51 -10.70 9.39 -1.86
CA GLU A 51 -11.77 8.65 -1.21
C GLU A 51 -11.34 7.25 -0.75
N GLU A 52 -10.64 6.49 -1.62
CA GLU A 52 -10.14 5.16 -1.27
C GLU A 52 -9.06 5.22 -0.18
N THR A 53 -8.14 6.19 -0.27
CA THR A 53 -7.16 6.47 0.80
C THR A 53 -7.85 6.82 2.12
N ALA A 54 -8.91 7.62 2.11
CA ALA A 54 -9.65 7.95 3.33
C ALA A 54 -10.29 6.71 3.97
N ARG A 55 -10.82 5.80 3.13
CA ARG A 55 -11.38 4.53 3.60
C ARG A 55 -10.31 3.62 4.20
N LEU A 56 -9.13 3.53 3.59
CA LEU A 56 -7.99 2.78 4.13
C LEU A 56 -7.54 3.34 5.49
N ASN A 57 -7.43 4.66 5.61
CA ASN A 57 -7.06 5.31 6.87
C ASN A 57 -8.10 5.05 7.98
N ALA A 58 -9.40 5.05 7.64
CA ALA A 58 -10.44 4.72 8.60
C ALA A 58 -10.35 3.27 9.09
N PHE A 59 -9.96 2.33 8.22
CA PHE A 59 -9.68 0.96 8.61
C PHE A 59 -8.46 0.84 9.53
N PHE A 60 -7.37 1.56 9.27
CA PHE A 60 -6.23 1.58 10.17
C PHE A 60 -6.58 2.12 11.56
N GLU A 61 -7.42 3.16 11.62
CA GLU A 61 -7.94 3.67 12.90
C GLU A 61 -8.79 2.61 13.61
N GLU A 62 -9.68 1.92 12.89
CA GLU A 62 -10.48 0.83 13.46
C GLU A 62 -9.60 -0.27 14.08
N VAL A 63 -8.59 -0.74 13.32
CA VAL A 63 -7.63 -1.76 13.78
C VAL A 63 -6.88 -1.27 15.03
N PHE A 64 -6.38 -0.03 15.00
CA PHE A 64 -5.68 0.58 16.12
C PHE A 64 -6.56 0.63 17.37
N GLN A 65 -7.78 1.13 17.27
CA GLN A 65 -8.71 1.22 18.40
C GLN A 65 -9.10 -0.16 18.94
N ARG A 66 -9.28 -1.16 18.05
CA ARG A 66 -9.59 -2.54 18.46
C ARG A 66 -8.45 -3.17 19.24
N GLU A 67 -7.19 -3.02 18.81
CA GLU A 67 -6.05 -3.54 19.56
C GLU A 67 -5.79 -2.74 20.85
N LEU A 68 -5.97 -1.41 20.81
CA LEU A 68 -5.83 -0.55 21.98
C LEU A 68 -6.85 -0.89 23.08
N ALA A 69 -8.07 -1.26 22.71
CA ALA A 69 -9.09 -1.72 23.66
C ALA A 69 -8.69 -3.00 24.41
N LEU A 70 -7.76 -3.78 23.86
CA LEU A 70 -7.24 -5.01 24.46
C LEU A 70 -5.92 -4.80 25.22
N SER A 71 -5.36 -3.59 25.20
CA SER A 71 -4.08 -3.26 25.82
C SER A 71 -4.23 -2.14 26.86
N PRO A 72 -4.64 -2.46 28.11
CA PRO A 72 -4.65 -1.49 29.21
C PRO A 72 -3.28 -0.80 29.42
N GLN A 73 -2.18 -1.50 29.20
CA GLN A 73 -0.84 -0.91 29.26
C GLN A 73 -0.61 0.06 28.10
N GLY A 74 -1.09 -0.26 26.90
CA GLY A 74 -1.07 0.64 25.74
C GLY A 74 -1.87 1.92 25.99
N GLN A 75 -3.08 1.81 26.54
CA GLN A 75 -3.90 2.96 26.93
C GLN A 75 -3.19 3.85 27.96
N THR A 76 -2.57 3.22 28.97
CA THR A 76 -1.77 3.92 29.99
C THR A 76 -0.54 4.60 29.37
N TYR A 77 0.15 3.92 28.45
CA TYR A 77 1.31 4.46 27.73
C TYR A 77 0.96 5.70 26.91
N LEU A 78 -0.23 5.73 26.30
CA LEU A 78 -0.76 6.88 25.57
C LEU A 78 -1.33 7.99 26.47
N GLY A 79 -1.39 7.77 27.79
CA GLY A 79 -1.90 8.75 28.75
C GLY A 79 -3.41 8.96 28.67
N MET A 80 -4.17 7.95 28.24
CA MET A 80 -5.63 8.04 28.13
C MET A 80 -6.28 8.09 29.52
N VAL A 81 -6.80 9.26 29.90
CA VAL A 81 -7.42 9.50 31.22
C VAL A 81 -8.91 9.17 31.28
N ASP A 82 -9.54 8.92 30.13
CA ASP A 82 -10.97 8.62 30.04
C ASP A 82 -11.30 7.18 30.49
N ASP A 83 -10.31 6.27 30.48
CA ASP A 83 -10.37 4.94 31.11
C ASP A 83 -9.37 4.86 32.27
N ASN A 84 -9.71 5.47 33.40
CA ASN A 84 -8.88 5.38 34.61
C ASN A 84 -8.73 3.96 35.15
N GLU A 85 -9.60 3.02 34.75
CA GLU A 85 -9.46 1.64 35.19
C GLU A 85 -8.34 0.91 34.46
N ALA A 86 -7.89 1.39 33.30
CA ALA A 86 -6.72 0.84 32.59
C ALA A 86 -5.46 0.94 33.44
N TYR A 87 -5.35 1.99 34.25
CA TYR A 87 -4.23 2.20 35.17
C TYR A 87 -4.23 1.12 36.25
N GLY A 88 -3.16 0.33 36.29
CA GLY A 88 -3.00 -0.78 37.24
C GLY A 88 -3.48 -2.13 36.70
N ARG A 89 -3.92 -2.21 35.45
CA ARG A 89 -4.15 -3.48 34.73
C ARG A 89 -2.94 -3.84 33.87
N TRP A 90 -2.74 -5.15 33.68
CA TRP A 90 -1.75 -5.71 32.78
C TRP A 90 -2.45 -6.21 31.52
N ASP A 91 -1.73 -6.21 30.40
CA ASP A 91 -2.18 -6.87 29.19
C ASP A 91 -2.24 -8.39 29.43
N ASP A 92 -3.13 -9.09 28.72
CA ASP A 92 -3.23 -10.54 28.81
C ASP A 92 -2.07 -11.21 28.05
N VAL A 93 -1.17 -11.84 28.80
CA VAL A 93 0.02 -12.53 28.26
C VAL A 93 -0.19 -14.03 28.04
N SER A 94 -1.42 -14.53 28.19
CA SER A 94 -1.75 -15.94 28.00
C SER A 94 -1.58 -16.41 26.56
N ASP A 95 -1.43 -17.73 26.39
CA ASP A 95 -1.36 -18.36 25.05
C ASP A 95 -2.66 -18.15 24.26
N ALA A 96 -3.81 -18.17 24.95
CA ALA A 96 -5.11 -17.91 24.34
C ALA A 96 -5.19 -16.48 23.76
N ALA A 97 -4.76 -15.46 24.51
CA ALA A 97 -4.73 -14.08 24.03
C ALA A 97 -3.77 -13.90 22.84
N PHE A 98 -2.66 -14.64 22.83
CA PHE A 98 -1.74 -14.67 21.70
C PHE A 98 -2.38 -15.30 20.45
N ASP A 99 -3.00 -16.47 20.58
CA ASP A 99 -3.68 -17.16 19.47
C ASP A 99 -4.82 -16.31 18.90
N ASP A 100 -5.61 -15.66 19.77
CA ASP A 100 -6.65 -14.71 19.39
C ASP A 100 -6.06 -13.51 18.63
N GLY A 101 -4.88 -13.02 19.06
CA GLY A 101 -4.13 -11.97 18.36
C GLY A 101 -3.72 -12.39 16.95
N GLN A 102 -3.15 -13.59 16.81
CA GLN A 102 -2.77 -14.16 15.52
C GLN A 102 -3.98 -14.34 14.60
N ALA A 103 -5.14 -14.73 15.14
CA ALA A 103 -6.38 -14.84 14.39
C ALA A 103 -6.87 -13.47 13.89
N ARG A 104 -6.85 -12.43 14.74
CA ARG A 104 -7.20 -11.06 14.34
C ARG A 104 -6.24 -10.49 13.29
N THR A 105 -4.94 -10.74 13.40
CA THR A 105 -3.97 -10.31 12.38
C THR A 105 -4.29 -10.91 11.01
N ARG A 106 -4.68 -12.19 10.95
CA ARG A 106 -5.15 -12.81 9.69
C ARG A 106 -6.44 -12.16 9.18
N GLU A 107 -7.40 -11.89 10.06
CA GLU A 107 -8.62 -11.15 9.71
C GLU A 107 -8.30 -9.78 9.10
N TYR A 108 -7.34 -9.04 9.69
CA TYR A 108 -6.96 -7.73 9.17
C TYR A 108 -6.28 -7.81 7.80
N LEU A 109 -5.42 -8.80 7.56
CA LEU A 109 -4.82 -9.02 6.23
C LEU A 109 -5.88 -9.41 5.19
N ASP A 110 -6.78 -10.32 5.52
CA ASP A 110 -7.87 -10.72 4.62
C ASP A 110 -8.75 -9.51 4.25
N ARG A 111 -9.09 -8.66 5.22
CA ARG A 111 -9.82 -7.40 4.97
C ARG A 111 -9.00 -6.43 4.14
N LEU A 112 -7.72 -6.25 4.44
CA LEU A 112 -6.82 -5.37 3.67
C LEU A 112 -6.78 -5.77 2.19
N HIS A 113 -6.68 -7.06 1.90
CA HIS A 113 -6.57 -7.60 0.54
C HIS A 113 -7.91 -7.64 -0.20
N SER A 114 -9.00 -7.90 0.50
CA SER A 114 -10.32 -8.07 -0.13
C SER A 114 -11.13 -6.79 -0.23
N GLU A 115 -10.95 -5.87 0.70
CA GLU A 115 -11.77 -4.66 0.76
C GLU A 115 -11.15 -3.51 0.00
N PHE A 116 -9.81 -3.39 -0.12
CA PHE A 116 -9.13 -2.20 -0.66
C PHE A 116 -8.42 -2.45 -1.99
N ASP A 117 -8.55 -1.49 -2.91
CA ASP A 117 -7.88 -1.53 -4.21
C ASP A 117 -6.58 -0.71 -4.18
N PHE A 118 -5.45 -1.41 -4.19
CA PHE A 118 -4.12 -0.82 -4.09
C PHE A 118 -3.82 0.21 -5.19
N ASP A 119 -4.26 -0.05 -6.44
CA ASP A 119 -3.98 0.83 -7.58
C ASP A 119 -4.87 2.08 -7.56
N ARG A 120 -5.90 2.08 -6.71
CA ARG A 120 -6.79 3.22 -6.42
C ARG A 120 -6.32 4.07 -5.27
N LEU A 121 -5.25 3.71 -4.57
CA LEU A 121 -4.70 4.53 -3.49
C LEU A 121 -3.85 5.68 -4.04
N THR A 122 -3.66 6.72 -3.22
CA THR A 122 -2.58 7.70 -3.46
C THR A 122 -1.21 7.04 -3.25
N ASP A 123 -0.16 7.59 -3.86
CA ASP A 123 1.19 7.05 -3.79
C ASP A 123 1.68 6.90 -2.33
N GLU A 124 1.35 7.86 -1.46
CA GLU A 124 1.68 7.80 -0.03
C GLU A 124 0.91 6.68 0.68
N ALA A 125 -0.37 6.51 0.36
CA ALA A 125 -1.21 5.48 0.97
C ALA A 125 -0.79 4.07 0.53
N GLN A 126 -0.28 3.91 -0.69
CA GLN A 126 0.35 2.65 -1.13
C GLN A 126 1.59 2.27 -0.29
N VAL A 127 2.32 3.25 0.23
CA VAL A 127 3.42 2.97 1.17
C VAL A 127 2.86 2.49 2.51
N SER A 128 1.86 3.19 3.04
CA SER A 128 1.19 2.80 4.30
C SER A 128 0.55 1.41 4.21
N TYR A 129 -0.10 1.09 3.08
CA TYR A 129 -0.67 -0.23 2.79
C TYR A 129 0.39 -1.33 2.90
N ARG A 130 1.48 -1.20 2.14
CA ARG A 130 2.57 -2.20 2.12
C ARG A 130 3.26 -2.31 3.46
N PHE A 131 3.42 -1.19 4.17
CA PHE A 131 4.03 -1.21 5.49
C PHE A 131 3.13 -1.96 6.50
N PHE A 132 1.84 -1.67 6.50
CA PHE A 132 0.88 -2.38 7.35
C PHE A 132 0.89 -3.87 7.04
N GLU A 133 0.75 -4.26 5.76
CA GLU A 133 0.82 -5.64 5.30
C GLU A 133 2.08 -6.34 5.79
N PHE A 134 3.26 -5.77 5.52
CA PHE A 134 4.54 -6.32 5.95
C PHE A 134 4.62 -6.52 7.47
N VAL A 135 4.19 -5.54 8.27
CA VAL A 135 4.24 -5.65 9.74
C VAL A 135 3.33 -6.78 10.23
N GLN A 136 2.14 -6.93 9.65
CA GLN A 136 1.20 -7.98 10.02
C GLN A 136 1.70 -9.37 9.60
N GLU A 137 2.19 -9.52 8.38
CA GLU A 137 2.78 -10.78 7.89
C GLU A 137 3.99 -11.19 8.75
N ASN A 138 4.90 -10.24 9.01
CA ASN A 138 6.05 -10.48 9.87
C ASN A 138 5.61 -10.85 11.30
N ASN A 139 4.53 -10.27 11.84
CA ASN A 139 4.00 -10.68 13.15
C ASN A 139 3.55 -12.16 13.14
N LEU A 140 2.83 -12.59 12.10
CA LEU A 140 2.41 -13.98 11.95
C LEU A 140 3.61 -14.93 11.84
N ASP A 141 4.60 -14.57 11.02
CA ASP A 141 5.82 -15.37 10.83
C ASP A 141 6.61 -15.50 12.14
N GLN A 142 6.76 -14.39 12.86
CA GLN A 142 7.45 -14.37 14.15
C GLN A 142 6.68 -15.14 15.24
N GLY A 143 5.36 -15.29 15.09
CA GLY A 143 4.54 -16.07 15.99
C GLY A 143 5.01 -17.53 16.13
N ALA A 144 5.56 -18.12 15.07
CA ALA A 144 6.13 -19.48 15.10
C ALA A 144 7.36 -19.61 16.01
N PHE A 145 7.98 -18.50 16.40
CA PHE A 145 9.19 -18.44 17.20
C PHE A 145 8.96 -17.83 18.59
N ARG A 146 7.69 -17.63 19.01
CA ARG A 146 7.34 -16.99 20.30
C ARG A 146 8.09 -17.59 21.50
N ASP A 147 8.22 -18.92 21.54
CA ASP A 147 8.85 -19.65 22.65
C ASP A 147 10.39 -19.71 22.55
N GLN A 148 10.98 -19.08 21.54
CA GLN A 148 12.43 -19.08 21.32
C GLN A 148 13.11 -17.80 21.85
N THR A 149 12.36 -16.94 22.54
CA THR A 149 12.90 -15.73 23.17
C THR A 149 13.25 -15.93 24.64
N TYR A 150 14.14 -15.09 25.17
CA TYR A 150 14.45 -15.09 26.60
C TYR A 150 13.39 -14.29 27.35
N ILE A 151 12.64 -14.94 28.25
CA ILE A 151 11.66 -14.27 29.14
C ILE A 151 12.37 -13.26 30.07
N PHE A 152 13.62 -13.55 30.44
CA PHE A 152 14.47 -12.64 31.19
C PHE A 152 15.78 -12.41 30.46
N THR A 153 16.07 -11.14 30.20
CA THR A 153 17.33 -10.64 29.67
C THR A 153 17.80 -9.44 30.49
N GLN A 154 19.09 -9.13 30.41
CA GLN A 154 19.74 -8.02 31.13
C GLN A 154 19.74 -6.69 30.36
N PHE A 155 18.95 -6.61 29.29
CA PHE A 155 18.85 -5.48 28.37
C PHE A 155 17.41 -5.06 28.21
#